data_AF-A0A9D8T8K5-F1
#
_entry.id   AF-A0A9D8T8K5-F1
#
_cell.length_a   1.000
_cell.length_b   1.000
_cell.length_c   1.000
_cell.angle_alpha   90.00
_cell.angle_beta   90.00
_cell.angle_gamma   90.00
#
_symmetry.space_group_name_H-M   'P 1'
#
loop_
_entity.id
_entity.type
_entity.pdbx_description
1 polymer ?
#
loop_
_entity_poly.entity_id
_entity_poly.type
_entity_poly.pdbx_seq_one_letter_code
_entity_poly.pdbx_strand_id
1 'polypeptide(L)' 'GVITPLNEVVMNDAQLWQEIMQQTPLKKWATAQEMAQWAYFLTMVNTFCTGQCIVVDGGESINMHFVWPNQ' A
#
# COMPACT_ATOMS: atom_id res chain seq x y z
N GLY A 1 1.54 -1.20 -0.08
CA GLY A 1 0.65 -2.36 -0.19
C GLY A 1 -0.39 -2.35 0.92
N VAL A 2 -1.35 -3.28 0.87
CA VAL A 2 -2.46 -3.37 1.85
C VAL A 2 -2.52 -4.79 2.42
N ILE A 3 -2.66 -4.92 3.73
CA ILE A 3 -2.80 -6.21 4.42
C ILE A 3 -4.18 -6.78 4.10
N THR A 4 -4.21 -7.78 3.23
CA THR A 4 -5.41 -8.52 2.81
C THR A 4 -5.04 -9.97 2.50
N PRO A 5 -6.01 -10.91 2.48
CA PRO A 5 -5.74 -12.31 2.15
C PRO A 5 -5.06 -12.50 0.79
N LEU A 6 -5.34 -11.62 -0.19
CA LEU A 6 -4.72 -11.68 -1.52
C LEU A 6 -3.19 -11.58 -1.48
N ASN A 7 -2.64 -10.86 -0.50
CA ASN A 7 -1.21 -10.63 -0.40
C ASN A 7 -0.51 -11.59 0.57
N GLU A 8 -1.20 -12.61 1.11
CA GLU A 8 -0.61 -13.57 2.05
C GLU A 8 0.62 -14.26 1.47
N VAL A 9 0.65 -14.48 0.16
CA VAL A 9 1.77 -15.15 -0.53
C VAL A 9 3.11 -14.41 -0.38
N VAL A 10 3.09 -13.08 -0.22
CA VAL A 10 4.29 -12.27 0.03
C VAL A 10 4.45 -11.86 1.49
N MET A 11 3.35 -11.72 2.23
CA MET A 11 3.42 -11.36 3.66
C MET A 11 3.90 -12.51 4.53
N ASN A 12 3.59 -13.76 4.15
CA ASN A 12 3.99 -14.96 4.89
C ASN A 12 5.36 -15.49 4.49
N ASP A 13 5.96 -14.97 3.42
CA ASP A 13 7.34 -15.24 3.04
C ASP A 13 8.25 -14.15 3.60
N ALA A 14 9.12 -14.51 4.55
CA ALA A 14 9.97 -13.56 5.24
C ALA A 14 10.96 -12.84 4.31
N GLN A 15 11.43 -13.49 3.24
CA GLN A 15 12.38 -12.90 2.31
C GLN A 15 11.69 -11.87 1.42
N LEU A 16 10.55 -12.24 0.82
CA LEU A 16 9.75 -11.33 0.01
C LEU A 16 9.25 -10.15 0.85
N TRP A 17 8.79 -10.41 2.07
CA TRP A 17 8.37 -9.35 2.98
C TRP A 17 9.49 -8.36 3.29
N GLN A 18 10.70 -8.85 3.59
CA GLN A 18 11.85 -7.97 3.83
C GLN A 18 12.19 -7.11 2.61
N GLU A 19 12.14 -7.69 1.40
CA GLU A 19 12.38 -6.97 0.16
C GLU A 19 11.34 -5.87 -0.07
N ILE A 20 10.05 -6.17 0.11
CA ILE A 20 8.96 -5.18 0.08
C ILE A 20 9.20 -4.07 1.11
N MET A 21 9.61 -4.43 2.33
CA MET A 21 9.93 -3.43 3.35
C MET A 21 11.12 -2.56 2.95
N GLN A 22 12.12 -3.08 2.23
CA GLN A 22 13.18 -2.23 1.67
C GLN A 22 12.62 -1.21 0.67
N GLN A 23 11.65 -1.62 -0.16
CA GLN A 23 10.99 -0.73 -1.11
C GLN A 23 10.02 0.26 -0.49
N THR A 24 9.45 -0.03 0.69
CA THR A 24 8.44 0.82 1.34
C THR A 24 9.09 1.80 2.33
N PRO A 25 9.11 3.13 2.08
CA PRO A 25 9.69 4.12 2.99
C PRO A 25 9.11 4.06 4.41
N LEU A 26 7.79 3.91 4.55
CA LEU A 26 7.14 3.84 5.87
C LEU A 26 7.33 2.49 6.59
N LYS A 27 7.99 1.50 5.96
CA LYS A 27 8.24 0.17 6.54
C LYS A 27 6.99 -0.51 7.10
N LYS A 28 5.84 -0.22 6.51
CA LYS A 28 4.56 -0.83 6.83
C LYS A 28 3.65 -0.83 5.62
N TRP A 29 2.80 -1.84 5.54
CA TRP A 29 1.61 -1.80 4.71
C TRP A 29 0.42 -1.32 5.52
N ALA A 30 -0.54 -0.71 4.82
CA ALA A 30 -1.75 -0.24 5.45
C ALA A 30 -2.73 -1.39 5.72
N THR A 31 -3.54 -1.23 6.75
CA THR A 31 -4.72 -2.07 6.98
C THR A 31 -5.88 -1.62 6.08
N ALA A 32 -6.88 -2.50 5.90
CA ALA A 32 -8.12 -2.13 5.22
C ALA A 32 -8.83 -0.93 5.89
N GLN A 33 -8.74 -0.83 7.22
CA GLN A 33 -9.33 0.28 7.98
C GLN A 33 -8.63 1.62 7.71
N GLU A 34 -7.29 1.64 7.65
CA GLU A 34 -6.54 2.86 7.27
C GLU A 34 -6.87 3.28 5.83
N MET A 35 -7.06 2.33 4.90
CA MET A 35 -7.50 2.64 3.54
C MET A 35 -8.93 3.20 3.51
N ALA A 36 -9.84 2.66 4.33
CA ALA A 36 -11.21 3.16 4.44
C ALA A 36 -11.25 4.60 5.00
N GLN A 37 -10.36 4.96 5.92
CA GLN A 37 -10.24 6.33 6.41
C GLN A 37 -9.84 7.32 5.30
N TRP A 38 -8.91 6.92 4.42
CA TRP A 38 -8.55 7.72 3.24
C TRP A 38 -9.71 7.86 2.26
N ALA A 39 -10.43 6.77 1.99
CA ALA A 39 -11.63 6.80 1.15
C ALA A 39 -12.70 7.74 1.74
N TYR A 40 -12.95 7.67 3.05
CA TYR A 40 -13.88 8.56 3.74
C TYR A 40 -13.44 10.02 3.66
N PHE A 41 -12.16 10.31 3.91
CA PHE A 41 -11.65 11.67 3.82
C PHE A 41 -11.87 12.26 2.41
N LEU A 42 -11.52 11.51 1.36
CA LEU A 42 -11.63 12.00 -0.02
C LEU A 42 -13.07 12.17 -0.51
N THR A 43 -13.99 11.34 -0.03
CA THR A 43 -15.38 11.31 -0.51
C THR A 43 -16.36 12.09 0.36
N MET A 44 -16.09 12.24 1.66
CA MET A 44 -17.04 12.83 2.61
C MET A 44 -16.52 14.10 3.31
N VAL A 45 -15.20 14.25 3.47
CA VAL A 45 -14.61 15.40 4.19
C VAL A 45 -14.07 16.45 3.23
N ASN A 46 -13.37 16.01 2.20
CA ASN A 46 -12.80 16.87 1.18
C ASN A 46 -13.89 17.65 0.42
N THR A 47 -13.65 18.94 0.19
CA THR A 47 -14.59 19.83 -0.51
C THR A 47 -14.02 20.44 -1.79
N PHE A 48 -12.75 20.18 -2.12
CA PHE A 48 -12.05 20.94 -3.16
C PHE A 48 -11.12 20.11 -4.07
N CYS A 49 -10.72 18.91 -3.66
CA CYS A 49 -9.95 18.00 -4.52
C CYS A 49 -10.88 17.23 -5.46
N THR A 50 -10.64 17.30 -6.78
CA THR A 50 -11.34 16.53 -7.81
C THR A 50 -10.42 16.20 -8.99
N GLY A 51 -10.74 15.15 -9.75
CA GLY A 51 -10.00 14.75 -10.96
C GLY A 51 -8.58 14.25 -10.71
N GLN A 52 -8.27 13.77 -9.51
CA GLN A 52 -6.93 13.31 -9.13
C GLN A 52 -6.87 11.80 -8.93
N CYS A 53 -5.72 11.20 -9.23
CA CYS A 53 -5.34 9.87 -8.77
C CYS A 53 -4.39 10.03 -7.58
N ILE A 54 -4.83 9.62 -6.39
CA ILE A 54 -4.04 9.73 -5.16
C ILE A 54 -3.52 8.35 -4.78
N VAL A 55 -2.20 8.19 -4.74
CA VAL A 55 -1.53 6.95 -4.34
C VAL A 55 -1.39 6.92 -2.82
N VAL A 56 -1.91 5.85 -2.20
CA VAL A 56 -1.84 5.64 -0.74
C VAL A 56 -1.24 4.26 -0.46
N ASP A 57 0.09 4.18 -0.44
CA ASP A 57 0.81 2.91 -0.42
C ASP A 57 2.01 2.88 0.54
N GLY A 58 2.19 3.91 1.37
CA GLY A 58 3.35 4.04 2.24
C GLY A 58 4.66 4.38 1.51
N GLY A 59 4.56 4.79 0.24
CA GLY A 59 5.67 5.17 -0.63
C GLY A 59 6.31 4.02 -1.40
N GLU A 60 5.72 2.81 -1.36
CA GLU A 60 6.28 1.61 -2.00
C GLU A 60 6.50 1.79 -3.51
N SER A 61 5.58 2.43 -4.22
CA SER A 61 5.66 2.65 -5.66
C SER A 61 6.76 3.61 -6.10
N ILE A 62 7.35 4.39 -5.19
CA ILE A 62 8.37 5.41 -5.51
C ILE A 62 9.64 4.77 -6.07
N ASN A 63 10.02 3.60 -5.56
CA ASN A 63 11.23 2.91 -5.99
C ASN A 63 11.06 2.08 -7.27
N MET A 64 9.83 2.01 -7.82
CA MET A 64 9.50 1.31 -9.07
C MET A 64 9.97 -0.16 -9.14
N HIS A 65 10.10 -0.81 -7.98
CA HIS A 65 10.52 -2.20 -7.87
C HIS A 65 9.38 -3.04 -7.30
N PHE A 66 8.82 -3.91 -8.13
CA PHE A 66 7.74 -4.80 -7.72
C PHE A 66 8.31 -6.13 -7.23
N VAL A 67 7.75 -6.66 -6.14
CA VAL A 67 8.18 -7.92 -5.51
C VAL A 67 7.00 -8.89 -5.52
N TRP A 68 7.19 -10.04 -6.16
CA TRP A 68 6.20 -11.11 -6.20
C TRP A 68 6.88 -12.48 -6.35
N PRO A 69 6.28 -13.59 -5.90
CA PRO A 69 6.88 -14.91 -6.06
C PRO A 69 7.03 -15.29 -7.54
N ASN A 70 8.16 -15.93 -7.87
CA ASN A 70 8.49 -16.47 -9.20
C ASN A 70 8.58 -15.42 -10.33
N GLN A 71 9.05 -14.21 -10.04
CA GLN A 71 9.38 -13.20 -11.05
C GLN A 71 10.73 -13.43 -11.74
#